data_AF-A0A1H9N443-F1
#
_entry.id   AF-A0A1H9N443-F1
#
_cell.length_a   1.000
_cell.length_b   1.000
_cell.length_c   1.000
_cell.angle_alpha   90.00
_cell.angle_beta   90.00
_cell.angle_gamma   90.00
#
_symmetry.space_group_name_H-M   'P 1'
#
loop_
_entity.id
_entity.type
_entity.pdbx_description
1 polymer ?
#
loop_
_entity_poly.entity_id
_entity_poly.type
_entity_poly.pdbx_seq_one_letter_code
_entity_poly.pdbx_strand_id
1 'polypeptide(L)'
;MTMQQRTEPSPAAVLISVAVLALVLTVAFGPLGFVIGLALFALMFAGAKHRTPEQFTPVRIRSRLRRLSTAGRVAVVGESQHQDAIAEIARHSTVPLLEEGVPATAVLVPEPTDRHDRHDRRAVRVDLLRADGSAVTAGYLRGDQVADYRPLLLELAERGEVGSCPARIMGAEQGHYGVHLHLGAPRLLMLDHEALGTASTMPAEQQVTVTSEEAHQHVLHRVVDGRTPVHVIAELRESRITNGTHTGERTLEVLLEGESVGQLNYAMGLRYYDIAQEWSAYTGRALCEAVITNKGTRGLQANLLLPR
;
A
#
# COMPACT_ATOMS: atom_id res chain seq x y z
N MET A 1 -43.92 4.36 -24.54
CA MET A 1 -43.10 3.53 -23.62
C MET A 1 -43.30 4.10 -22.22
N THR A 2 -44.29 3.59 -21.48
CA THR A 2 -44.75 4.17 -20.22
C THR A 2 -43.91 3.64 -19.06
N MET A 3 -43.12 4.53 -18.44
CA MET A 3 -42.40 4.24 -17.20
C MET A 3 -43.42 4.04 -16.07
N GLN A 4 -43.49 2.82 -15.55
CA GLN A 4 -44.29 2.47 -14.38
C GLN A 4 -43.45 2.80 -13.13
N GLN A 5 -43.73 3.96 -12.54
CA GLN A 5 -43.07 4.42 -11.32
C GLN A 5 -43.56 3.56 -10.15
N ARG A 6 -42.70 2.66 -9.67
CA ARG A 6 -42.97 1.81 -8.51
C ARG A 6 -42.83 2.66 -7.25
N THR A 7 -43.93 3.18 -6.73
CA THR A 7 -43.97 3.89 -5.45
C THR A 7 -43.67 2.89 -4.33
N GLU A 8 -42.50 3.03 -3.70
CA GLU A 8 -42.18 2.29 -2.49
C GLU A 8 -43.13 2.73 -1.36
N PRO A 9 -43.70 1.77 -0.60
CA PRO A 9 -44.62 2.11 0.49
C PRO A 9 -43.87 2.89 1.57
N SER A 10 -44.47 3.98 2.04
CA SER A 10 -43.87 4.78 3.10
C SER A 10 -43.67 3.93 4.37
N PRO A 11 -42.63 4.19 5.17
CA PRO A 11 -42.36 3.44 6.40
C PRO A 11 -43.56 3.41 7.36
N ALA A 12 -44.36 4.47 7.36
CA ALA A 12 -45.58 4.58 8.16
C ALA A 12 -46.66 3.59 7.68
N ALA A 13 -46.82 3.40 6.37
CA ALA A 13 -47.79 2.46 5.81
C ALA A 13 -47.45 1.00 6.20
N VAL A 14 -46.16 0.65 6.21
CA VAL A 14 -45.69 -0.68 6.62
C VAL A 14 -45.99 -0.93 8.10
N LEU A 15 -45.70 0.05 8.97
CA LEU A 15 -45.97 -0.06 10.42
C LEU A 15 -47.46 -0.26 10.71
N ILE A 16 -48.33 0.49 10.04
CA ILE A 16 -49.79 0.37 10.22
C ILE A 16 -50.25 -1.03 9.78
N SER A 17 -49.77 -1.51 8.63
CA SER A 17 -50.13 -2.83 8.09
C SER A 17 -49.79 -3.96 9.07
N VAL A 18 -48.60 -3.89 9.68
CA VAL A 18 -48.13 -4.91 10.62
C VAL A 18 -48.87 -4.84 11.95
N ALA A 19 -49.18 -3.64 12.44
CA ALA A 19 -49.98 -3.47 13.66
C ALA A 19 -51.39 -4.05 13.50
N VAL A 20 -52.03 -3.82 12.35
CA VAL A 20 -53.35 -4.38 12.03
C VAL A 20 -53.28 -5.90 11.95
N LEU A 21 -52.25 -6.47 11.30
CA LEU A 21 -52.08 -7.92 11.19
C LEU A 21 -51.89 -8.58 12.57
N ALA A 22 -51.07 -7.99 13.44
CA ALA A 22 -50.85 -8.48 14.80
C ALA A 22 -52.13 -8.44 15.65
N LEU A 23 -52.94 -7.38 15.51
CA LEU A 23 -54.23 -7.27 16.18
C LEU A 23 -55.20 -8.37 15.72
N VAL A 24 -55.32 -8.58 14.41
CA VAL A 24 -56.19 -9.63 13.82
C VAL A 24 -55.77 -11.02 14.30
N LEU A 25 -54.47 -11.32 14.29
CA LEU A 25 -53.94 -12.59 14.80
C LEU A 25 -54.22 -12.79 16.29
N THR A 26 -54.13 -11.73 17.09
CA THR A 26 -54.41 -11.78 18.54
C THR A 26 -55.88 -12.05 18.83
N VAL A 27 -56.80 -11.45 18.07
CA VAL A 27 -58.25 -11.70 18.22
C VAL A 27 -58.62 -13.13 17.79
N ALA A 28 -58.01 -13.64 16.71
CA ALA A 28 -58.33 -14.95 16.17
C ALA A 28 -57.74 -16.13 16.96
N PHE A 29 -56.53 -15.97 17.52
CA PHE A 29 -55.78 -17.07 18.13
C PHE A 29 -55.42 -16.84 19.61
N GLY A 30 -55.98 -15.79 20.23
CA GLY A 30 -55.74 -15.43 21.61
C GLY A 30 -54.25 -15.17 21.89
N PRO A 31 -53.72 -15.53 23.09
CA PRO A 31 -52.34 -15.24 23.47
C PRO A 31 -51.30 -15.92 22.57
N LEU A 32 -51.66 -17.02 21.88
CA LEU A 32 -50.77 -17.68 20.91
C LEU A 32 -50.56 -16.82 19.66
N GLY A 33 -51.60 -16.12 19.21
CA GLY A 33 -51.54 -15.21 18.06
C GLY A 33 -50.63 -14.00 18.29
N PHE A 34 -50.57 -13.51 19.53
CA PHE A 34 -49.66 -12.43 19.92
C PHE A 34 -48.19 -12.84 19.82
N VAL A 35 -47.83 -14.05 20.27
CA VAL A 35 -46.46 -14.57 20.18
C VAL A 35 -46.02 -14.75 18.73
N ILE A 36 -46.91 -15.26 17.88
CA ILE A 36 -46.63 -15.43 16.43
C ILE A 36 -46.48 -14.06 15.74
N GLY A 37 -47.35 -13.10 16.04
CA GLY A 37 -47.25 -11.74 15.50
C GLY A 37 -45.95 -11.03 15.89
N LEU A 38 -45.51 -11.19 17.15
CA LEU A 38 -44.29 -10.59 17.66
C LEU A 38 -43.03 -11.26 17.07
N ALA A 39 -43.06 -12.57 16.87
CA ALA A 39 -41.98 -13.30 16.18
C ALA A 39 -41.82 -12.86 14.71
N LEU A 40 -42.93 -12.66 13.99
CA LEU A 40 -42.90 -12.14 12.61
C LEU A 40 -42.41 -10.68 12.56
N PHE A 41 -42.80 -9.85 13.52
CA PHE A 41 -42.29 -8.48 13.65
C PHE A 41 -40.77 -8.45 13.91
N ALA A 42 -40.29 -9.31 14.81
CA ALA A 42 -38.86 -9.45 15.09
C ALA A 42 -38.08 -9.96 13.86
N LEU A 43 -38.63 -10.92 13.10
CA LEU A 43 -38.05 -11.39 11.83
C LEU A 43 -37.97 -10.29 10.77
N MET A 44 -39.02 -9.47 10.63
CA MET A 44 -39.03 -8.36 9.68
C MET A 44 -38.04 -7.25 10.04
N PHE A 45 -37.83 -6.95 11.32
CA PHE A 45 -36.87 -5.93 11.76
C PHE A 45 -35.43 -6.45 11.85
N ALA A 46 -35.23 -7.73 12.15
CA ALA A 46 -33.91 -8.37 12.06
C ALA A 46 -33.46 -8.49 10.58
N GLY A 47 -34.40 -8.70 9.65
CA GLY A 47 -34.14 -8.73 8.21
C GLY A 47 -33.68 -7.39 7.61
N ALA A 48 -33.92 -6.26 8.28
CA ALA A 48 -33.47 -4.94 7.83
C ALA A 48 -32.02 -4.59 8.25
N LYS A 49 -31.35 -5.46 9.04
CA LYS A 49 -29.98 -5.26 9.52
C LYS A 49 -28.96 -6.23 8.93
N HIS A 50 -29.30 -6.92 7.85
CA HIS A 50 -28.30 -7.48 6.95
C HIS A 50 -28.10 -6.51 5.79
N ARG A 51 -27.21 -5.53 5.99
CA ARG A 51 -26.41 -5.06 4.86
C ARG A 51 -25.77 -6.31 4.29
N THR A 52 -26.24 -6.73 3.13
CA THR A 52 -25.52 -7.66 2.28
C THR A 52 -24.08 -7.16 2.27
N PRO A 53 -23.08 -7.92 2.78
CA PRO A 53 -21.72 -7.60 2.42
C PRO A 53 -21.74 -7.64 0.89
N GLU A 54 -21.48 -6.51 0.25
CA GLU A 54 -21.18 -6.49 -1.17
C GLU A 54 -20.22 -7.65 -1.39
N GLN A 55 -20.64 -8.61 -2.21
CA GLN A 55 -19.80 -9.72 -2.60
C GLN A 55 -18.58 -9.09 -3.28
N PHE A 56 -17.54 -8.88 -2.49
CA PHE A 56 -16.21 -8.49 -2.95
C PHE A 56 -15.81 -9.58 -3.93
N THR A 57 -15.99 -9.30 -5.21
CA THR A 57 -15.50 -10.18 -6.26
C THR A 57 -13.99 -10.00 -6.22
N PRO A 58 -13.21 -11.01 -5.79
CA PRO A 58 -11.78 -10.87 -5.71
C PRO A 58 -11.26 -10.62 -7.12
N VAL A 59 -10.80 -9.39 -7.39
CA VAL A 59 -10.18 -9.03 -8.66
C VAL A 59 -8.85 -9.75 -8.68
N ARG A 60 -8.74 -10.80 -9.50
CA ARG A 60 -7.43 -11.37 -9.83
C ARG A 60 -6.67 -10.35 -10.65
N ILE A 61 -5.65 -9.76 -10.05
CA ILE A 61 -4.74 -8.85 -10.75
C ILE A 61 -3.95 -9.70 -11.75
N ARG A 62 -4.38 -9.71 -13.02
CA ARG A 62 -3.61 -10.28 -14.13
C ARG A 62 -2.52 -9.32 -14.64
N SER A 63 -2.45 -8.12 -14.09
CA SER A 63 -1.50 -7.08 -14.44
C SER A 63 -0.13 -7.33 -13.80
N ARG A 64 0.93 -6.88 -14.47
CA ARG A 64 2.30 -6.97 -13.93
C ARG A 64 2.43 -5.96 -12.78
N LEU A 65 2.85 -6.42 -11.60
CA LEU A 65 3.10 -5.51 -10.48
C LEU A 65 4.37 -4.70 -10.75
N ARG A 66 4.23 -3.37 -10.71
CA ARG A 66 5.34 -2.42 -10.80
C ARG A 66 5.61 -1.86 -9.42
N ARG A 67 6.77 -2.16 -8.86
CA ARG A 67 7.15 -1.59 -7.57
C ARG A 67 7.37 -0.08 -7.68
N LEU A 68 6.72 0.66 -6.80
CA LEU A 68 6.85 2.11 -6.66
C LEU A 68 7.90 2.44 -5.58
N SER A 69 8.46 3.65 -5.65
CA SER A 69 9.37 4.13 -4.60
C SER A 69 8.72 4.12 -3.23
N THR A 70 9.50 3.82 -2.19
CA THR A 70 9.09 3.75 -0.79
C THR A 70 9.56 4.93 0.05
N ALA A 71 10.17 5.92 -0.62
CA ALA A 71 10.75 7.14 -0.06
C ALA A 71 9.69 8.16 0.42
N GLY A 72 8.76 7.73 1.27
CA GLY A 72 7.68 8.55 1.77
C GLY A 72 6.69 7.77 2.61
N ARG A 73 5.71 8.50 3.17
CA ARG A 73 4.59 7.93 3.92
C ARG A 73 3.31 8.58 3.43
N VAL A 74 2.35 7.76 3.05
CA VAL A 74 1.04 8.20 2.54
C VAL A 74 -0.04 7.54 3.38
N ALA A 75 -0.91 8.36 3.97
CA ALA A 75 -2.06 7.88 4.71
C ALA A 75 -3.14 7.35 3.75
N VAL A 76 -3.78 6.26 4.15
CA VAL A 76 -5.01 5.80 3.51
C VAL A 76 -6.19 6.52 4.16
N VAL A 77 -7.31 6.65 3.45
CA VAL A 77 -8.58 7.11 4.00
C VAL A 77 -9.70 6.12 3.67
N GLY A 78 -10.76 6.14 4.48
CA GLY A 78 -11.91 5.26 4.31
C GLY A 78 -11.71 3.87 4.91
N GLU A 79 -10.64 3.65 5.68
CA GLU A 79 -10.31 2.35 6.30
C GLU A 79 -11.42 1.86 7.24
N SER A 80 -12.20 2.76 7.83
CA SER A 80 -13.33 2.43 8.71
C SER A 80 -14.41 1.60 8.00
N GLN A 81 -14.52 1.69 6.67
CA GLN A 81 -15.45 0.90 5.86
C GLN A 81 -14.90 -0.49 5.50
N HIS A 82 -13.61 -0.74 5.76
CA HIS A 82 -12.89 -1.93 5.33
C HIS A 82 -12.17 -2.66 6.48
N GLN A 83 -12.61 -2.45 7.72
CA GLN A 83 -11.96 -3.00 8.92
C GLN A 83 -11.85 -4.52 8.91
N ASP A 84 -12.89 -5.24 8.48
CA ASP A 84 -12.89 -6.70 8.42
C ASP A 84 -11.81 -7.23 7.45
N ALA A 85 -11.68 -6.59 6.28
CA ALA A 85 -10.68 -6.93 5.28
C ALA A 85 -9.25 -6.63 5.76
N ILE A 86 -9.05 -5.50 6.44
CA ILE A 86 -7.75 -5.13 6.99
C ILE A 86 -7.37 -6.08 8.14
N ALA A 87 -8.33 -6.42 9.02
CA ALA A 87 -8.13 -7.33 10.14
C ALA A 87 -7.74 -8.74 9.67
N GLU A 88 -8.32 -9.20 8.56
CA GLU A 88 -7.97 -10.46 7.91
C GLU A 88 -6.48 -10.51 7.51
N ILE A 89 -5.99 -9.47 6.84
CA ILE A 89 -4.56 -9.36 6.45
C ILE A 89 -3.66 -9.26 7.68
N ALA A 90 -4.09 -8.49 8.68
CA ALA A 90 -3.37 -8.35 9.94
C ALA A 90 -3.37 -9.64 10.79
N ARG A 91 -4.12 -10.68 10.39
CA ARG A 91 -4.37 -11.91 11.15
C ARG A 91 -4.84 -11.62 12.58
N HIS A 92 -5.64 -10.57 12.74
CA HIS A 92 -6.09 -10.06 14.03
C HIS A 92 -4.96 -9.73 15.03
N SER A 93 -3.74 -9.47 14.55
CA SER A 93 -2.62 -9.10 15.42
C SER A 93 -2.86 -7.73 16.04
N THR A 94 -2.54 -7.59 17.31
CA THR A 94 -2.54 -6.30 18.02
C THR A 94 -1.13 -5.75 18.07
N VAL A 95 -0.89 -4.61 17.43
CA VAL A 95 0.44 -4.00 17.41
C VAL A 95 0.39 -2.62 18.09
N PRO A 96 1.16 -2.40 19.18
CA PRO A 96 1.11 -1.17 19.98
C PRO A 96 1.88 0.01 19.34
N LEU A 97 2.88 -0.24 18.50
CA LEU A 97 3.80 0.79 17.98
C LEU A 97 3.73 0.95 16.45
N LEU A 98 3.90 2.20 16.00
CA LEU A 98 3.86 2.63 14.59
C LEU A 98 4.92 1.94 13.72
N GLU A 99 6.08 1.64 14.31
CA GLU A 99 7.24 1.01 13.64
C GLU A 99 7.16 -0.53 13.60
N GLU A 100 6.30 -1.14 14.43
CA GLU A 100 6.09 -2.59 14.51
C GLU A 100 4.91 -3.10 13.67
N GLY A 101 4.22 -2.19 12.95
CA GLY A 101 2.99 -2.50 12.22
C GLY A 101 3.13 -3.73 11.30
N VAL A 102 2.04 -4.50 11.18
CA VAL A 102 2.04 -5.74 10.39
C VAL A 102 2.40 -5.38 8.94
N PRO A 103 3.47 -5.96 8.37
CA PRO A 103 3.88 -5.67 7.00
C PRO A 103 2.84 -6.23 6.03
N ALA A 104 2.50 -5.43 5.02
CA ALA A 104 1.62 -5.81 3.92
C ALA A 104 2.16 -5.25 2.59
N THR A 105 1.66 -5.76 1.47
CA THR A 105 1.89 -5.15 0.16
C THR A 105 0.61 -4.50 -0.31
N ALA A 106 0.66 -3.20 -0.59
CA ALA A 106 -0.45 -2.46 -1.16
C ALA A 106 -0.29 -2.33 -2.68
N VAL A 107 -1.43 -2.24 -3.34
CA VAL A 107 -1.61 -2.07 -4.77
C VAL A 107 -2.51 -0.85 -4.98
N LEU A 108 -2.09 0.04 -5.87
CA LEU A 108 -2.79 1.29 -6.15
C LEU A 108 -3.55 1.15 -7.47
N VAL A 109 -4.89 1.15 -7.37
CA VAL A 109 -5.79 0.90 -8.50
C VAL A 109 -6.58 2.17 -8.81
N PRO A 110 -6.33 2.86 -9.93
CA PRO A 110 -7.16 3.99 -10.32
C PRO A 110 -8.56 3.49 -10.70
N GLU A 111 -9.60 4.05 -10.08
CA GLU A 111 -10.99 3.67 -10.42
C GLU A 111 -11.35 4.19 -11.84
N PRO A 112 -12.04 3.37 -12.65
CA PRO A 112 -12.52 3.78 -13.95
C PRO A 112 -13.58 4.89 -13.81
N THR A 113 -13.55 5.85 -14.73
CA THR A 113 -14.43 7.03 -14.73
C THR A 113 -15.92 6.72 -14.94
N ASP A 114 -16.25 5.49 -15.32
CA ASP A 114 -17.58 5.10 -15.80
C ASP A 114 -18.54 4.63 -14.69
N ARG A 115 -18.05 4.50 -13.44
CA ARG A 115 -18.91 4.25 -12.28
C ARG A 115 -19.78 5.49 -11.99
N HIS A 116 -21.09 5.29 -11.99
CA HIS A 116 -22.11 6.35 -11.91
C HIS A 116 -22.22 7.05 -10.54
N ASP A 117 -21.44 6.63 -9.53
CA ASP A 117 -21.50 7.23 -8.21
C ASP A 117 -20.85 8.61 -8.19
N ARG A 118 -21.66 9.58 -7.79
CA ARG A 118 -21.47 11.03 -7.94
C ARG A 118 -20.31 11.61 -7.11
N HIS A 119 -19.59 10.80 -6.33
CA HIS A 119 -18.70 11.29 -5.28
C HIS A 119 -17.21 11.07 -5.47
N ASP A 120 -16.73 10.22 -6.39
CA ASP A 120 -15.28 10.22 -6.66
C ASP A 120 -14.85 9.59 -8.00
N ARG A 121 -15.17 10.26 -9.12
CA ARG A 121 -14.74 9.83 -10.48
C ARG A 121 -13.21 9.85 -10.68
N ARG A 122 -12.44 10.19 -9.65
CA ARG A 122 -10.99 10.27 -9.69
C ARG A 122 -10.33 9.47 -8.55
N ALA A 123 -11.05 8.66 -7.79
CA ALA A 123 -10.44 7.92 -6.69
C ALA A 123 -9.29 7.00 -7.14
N VAL A 124 -8.29 6.85 -6.26
CA VAL A 124 -7.29 5.79 -6.34
C VAL A 124 -7.56 4.86 -5.16
N ARG A 125 -8.00 3.64 -5.47
CA ARG A 125 -8.26 2.60 -4.48
C ARG A 125 -6.95 1.96 -4.04
N VAL A 126 -6.87 1.66 -2.76
CA VAL A 126 -5.74 0.97 -2.12
C VAL A 126 -6.20 -0.43 -1.77
N ASP A 127 -5.65 -1.42 -2.48
CA ASP A 127 -5.91 -2.83 -2.22
C ASP A 127 -4.68 -3.48 -1.54
N LEU A 128 -4.88 -4.28 -0.50
CA LEU A 128 -3.84 -5.08 0.15
C LEU A 128 -3.79 -6.48 -0.44
N LEU A 129 -2.60 -6.95 -0.79
CA LEU A 129 -2.39 -8.30 -1.31
C LEU A 129 -2.42 -9.34 -0.20
N ARG A 130 -3.18 -10.41 -0.45
CA ARG A 130 -3.17 -11.66 0.31
C ARG A 130 -2.01 -12.56 -0.13
N ALA A 131 -1.68 -13.53 0.72
CA ALA A 131 -0.69 -14.55 0.41
C ALA A 131 -1.09 -15.46 -0.78
N ASP A 132 -2.38 -15.55 -1.09
CA ASP A 132 -2.90 -16.31 -2.25
C ASP A 132 -2.88 -15.50 -3.57
N GLY A 133 -2.37 -14.27 -3.54
CA GLY A 133 -2.31 -13.36 -4.69
C GLY A 133 -3.61 -12.63 -4.99
N SER A 134 -4.69 -12.85 -4.23
CA SER A 134 -5.89 -12.01 -4.29
C SER A 134 -5.65 -10.68 -3.57
N ALA A 135 -6.49 -9.68 -3.85
CA ALA A 135 -6.39 -8.37 -3.23
C ALA A 135 -7.72 -7.99 -2.54
N VAL A 136 -7.63 -7.27 -1.43
CA VAL A 136 -8.77 -6.72 -0.70
C VAL A 136 -8.65 -5.22 -0.55
N THR A 137 -9.75 -4.49 -0.69
CA THR A 137 -9.72 -3.04 -0.50
C THR A 137 -9.53 -2.69 0.95
N ALA A 138 -8.54 -1.84 1.23
CA ALA A 138 -8.29 -1.24 2.54
C ALA A 138 -8.75 0.21 2.62
N GLY A 139 -8.92 0.89 1.49
CA GLY A 139 -9.40 2.26 1.44
C GLY A 139 -8.97 2.96 0.15
N TYR A 140 -8.72 4.26 0.25
CA TYR A 140 -8.42 5.14 -0.88
C TYR A 140 -7.31 6.13 -0.53
N LEU A 141 -6.65 6.67 -1.55
CA LEU A 141 -5.79 7.84 -1.38
C LEU A 141 -6.63 9.08 -1.07
N ARG A 142 -6.04 10.04 -0.35
CA ARG A 142 -6.68 11.34 -0.10
C ARG A 142 -6.79 12.16 -1.38
N GLY A 143 -7.82 12.99 -1.48
CA GLY A 143 -8.12 13.75 -2.71
C GLY A 143 -7.00 14.68 -3.19
N ASP A 144 -6.21 15.24 -2.27
CA ASP A 144 -5.02 16.04 -2.59
C ASP A 144 -3.91 15.20 -3.24
N GLN A 145 -3.69 13.98 -2.74
CA GLN A 145 -2.71 13.05 -3.29
C GLN A 145 -3.18 12.43 -4.62
N VAL A 146 -4.47 12.12 -4.73
CA VAL A 146 -5.08 11.56 -5.93
C VAL A 146 -4.74 12.38 -7.18
N ALA A 147 -4.75 13.71 -7.08
CA ALA A 147 -4.47 14.59 -8.20
C ALA A 147 -3.09 14.35 -8.82
N ASP A 148 -2.10 14.03 -7.99
CA ASP A 148 -0.72 13.83 -8.43
C ASP A 148 -0.41 12.38 -8.79
N TYR A 149 -0.94 11.39 -8.06
CA TYR A 149 -0.65 9.97 -8.29
C TYR A 149 -1.44 9.40 -9.47
N ARG A 150 -2.71 9.81 -9.65
CA ARG A 150 -3.61 9.16 -10.60
C ARG A 150 -3.15 9.19 -12.05
N PRO A 151 -2.65 10.32 -12.61
CA PRO A 151 -2.20 10.32 -14.01
C PRO A 151 -1.11 9.28 -14.25
N LEU A 152 -0.14 9.18 -13.33
CA LEU A 152 0.98 8.24 -13.41
C LEU A 152 0.53 6.78 -13.26
N LEU A 153 -0.44 6.52 -12.38
CA LEU A 153 -1.02 5.18 -12.22
C LEU A 153 -1.85 4.75 -13.44
N LEU A 154 -2.48 5.70 -14.14
CA LEU A 154 -3.18 5.41 -15.39
C LEU A 154 -2.18 5.07 -16.51
N GLU A 155 -1.06 5.78 -16.61
CA GLU A 155 0.00 5.44 -17.56
C GLU A 155 0.56 4.02 -17.32
N LEU A 156 0.68 3.59 -16.06
CA LEU A 156 1.02 2.21 -15.72
C LEU A 156 -0.06 1.23 -16.17
N ALA A 157 -1.33 1.54 -15.87
CA ALA A 157 -2.46 0.69 -16.24
C ALA A 157 -2.58 0.51 -17.75
N GLU A 158 -2.33 1.55 -18.55
CA GLU A 158 -2.29 1.49 -20.02
C GLU A 158 -1.21 0.54 -20.54
N ARG A 159 -0.11 0.37 -19.80
CA ARG A 159 0.97 -0.60 -20.10
C ARG A 159 0.68 -2.01 -19.57
N GLY A 160 -0.49 -2.23 -18.97
CA GLY A 160 -0.83 -3.50 -18.32
C GLY A 160 -0.11 -3.72 -16.98
N GLU A 161 0.41 -2.65 -16.37
CA GLU A 161 1.08 -2.66 -15.08
C GLU A 161 0.18 -2.10 -13.97
N VAL A 162 0.44 -2.48 -12.72
CA VAL A 162 -0.21 -1.87 -11.56
C VAL A 162 0.84 -1.55 -10.51
N GLY A 163 0.81 -0.32 -10.01
CA GLY A 163 1.73 0.15 -8.99
C GLY A 163 1.55 -0.59 -7.66
N SER A 164 2.64 -1.10 -7.09
CA SER A 164 2.67 -1.73 -5.77
C SER A 164 3.70 -1.07 -4.85
N CYS A 165 3.40 -1.03 -3.56
CA CYS A 165 4.32 -0.50 -2.55
C CYS A 165 4.15 -1.26 -1.22
N PRO A 166 5.17 -1.31 -0.36
CA PRO A 166 4.99 -1.79 1.00
C PRO A 166 3.99 -0.93 1.75
N ALA A 167 3.23 -1.56 2.62
CA ALA A 167 2.31 -0.92 3.54
C ALA A 167 2.50 -1.51 4.93
N ARG A 168 2.00 -0.78 5.92
CA ARG A 168 2.00 -1.21 7.31
C ARG A 168 0.60 -1.02 7.87
N ILE A 169 0.12 -2.09 8.49
CA ILE A 169 -1.14 -2.08 9.21
C ILE A 169 -0.84 -1.82 10.68
N MET A 170 -1.45 -0.78 11.22
CA MET A 170 -1.25 -0.33 12.59
C MET A 170 -2.54 -0.44 13.38
N GLY A 171 -2.42 -0.53 14.69
CA GLY A 171 -3.56 -0.53 15.60
C GLY A 171 -4.13 -1.91 15.88
N ALA A 172 -5.09 -1.89 16.81
CA ALA A 172 -6.04 -2.92 17.27
C ALA A 172 -6.45 -2.62 18.73
N GLU A 173 -5.62 -1.87 19.47
CA GLU A 173 -5.84 -1.58 20.91
C GLU A 173 -7.10 -0.74 21.16
N GLN A 174 -7.46 0.14 20.22
CA GLN A 174 -8.70 0.93 20.26
C GLN A 174 -9.80 0.35 19.33
N GLY A 175 -9.64 -0.89 18.87
CA GLY A 175 -10.64 -1.59 18.05
C GLY A 175 -10.65 -1.23 16.56
N HIS A 176 -9.69 -0.41 16.09
CA HIS A 176 -9.58 -0.05 14.68
C HIS A 176 -8.16 -0.20 14.14
N TYR A 177 -8.06 -0.71 12.92
CA TYR A 177 -6.85 -0.79 12.12
C TYR A 177 -6.73 0.43 11.21
N GLY A 178 -5.53 1.02 11.18
CA GLY A 178 -5.12 2.04 10.23
C GLY A 178 -4.10 1.48 9.24
N VAL A 179 -4.07 2.02 8.02
CA VAL A 179 -3.11 1.61 7.00
C VAL A 179 -2.29 2.82 6.56
N HIS A 180 -0.97 2.65 6.53
CA HIS A 180 -0.09 3.63 5.91
C HIS A 180 0.77 2.97 4.82
N LEU A 181 0.94 3.70 3.73
CA LEU A 181 1.73 3.27 2.59
C LEU A 181 3.15 3.82 2.69
N HIS A 182 4.13 3.00 2.37
CA HIS A 182 5.50 3.43 2.15
C HIS A 182 5.59 3.78 0.67
N LEU A 183 5.17 5.00 0.34
CA LEU A 183 5.00 5.49 -1.02
C LEU A 183 5.73 6.82 -1.16
N GLY A 184 6.73 6.83 -2.04
CA GLY A 184 7.50 8.01 -2.41
C GLY A 184 6.70 8.96 -3.27
N ALA A 185 7.15 10.22 -3.33
CA ALA A 185 6.46 11.28 -4.04
C ALA A 185 6.15 10.92 -5.51
N PRO A 186 5.08 11.46 -6.11
CA PRO A 186 4.63 11.14 -7.47
C PRO A 186 5.73 11.18 -8.53
N ARG A 187 6.57 12.23 -8.49
CA ARG A 187 7.74 12.40 -9.36
C ARG A 187 8.80 11.30 -9.26
N LEU A 188 8.73 10.43 -8.25
CA LEU A 188 9.66 9.35 -7.94
C LEU A 188 9.05 7.96 -8.16
N LEU A 189 7.78 7.89 -8.59
CA LEU A 189 7.03 6.63 -8.71
C LEU A 189 7.64 5.65 -9.72
N MET A 190 8.28 6.18 -10.76
CA MET A 190 8.88 5.38 -11.82
C MET A 190 10.28 4.95 -11.39
N LEU A 191 10.37 3.90 -10.57
CA LEU A 191 11.62 3.14 -10.43
C LEU A 191 11.88 2.43 -11.75
N ASP A 192 12.95 2.73 -12.46
CA ASP A 192 13.22 2.12 -13.78
C ASP A 192 13.97 0.79 -13.70
N HIS A 193 13.52 -0.09 -12.80
CA HIS A 193 14.14 -1.40 -12.63
C HIS A 193 13.11 -2.51 -12.75
N GLU A 194 12.89 -2.98 -13.98
CA GLU A 194 12.32 -4.30 -14.21
C GLU A 194 13.18 -5.42 -13.60
N ALA A 195 14.49 -5.19 -13.46
CA ALA A 195 15.50 -6.19 -13.11
C ALA A 195 15.41 -6.74 -11.66
N LEU A 196 14.62 -6.11 -10.79
CA LEU A 196 14.59 -6.47 -9.36
C LEU A 196 13.30 -7.15 -8.89
N GLY A 197 12.32 -7.26 -9.78
CA GLY A 197 11.07 -7.97 -9.52
C GLY A 197 10.42 -7.54 -8.21
N THR A 198 10.14 -8.50 -7.33
CA THR A 198 9.43 -8.33 -6.04
C THR A 198 10.37 -8.36 -4.83
N ALA A 199 11.69 -8.24 -5.02
CA ALA A 199 12.64 -8.35 -3.91
C ALA A 199 12.43 -7.22 -2.88
N SER A 200 12.38 -7.57 -1.59
CA SER A 200 12.14 -6.61 -0.50
C SER A 200 13.37 -5.70 -0.31
N THR A 201 13.15 -4.40 -0.11
CA THR A 201 14.23 -3.46 0.21
C THR A 201 14.11 -2.99 1.63
N MET A 202 15.24 -2.61 2.22
CA MET A 202 15.29 -1.88 3.47
C MET A 202 14.43 -0.61 3.41
N PRO A 203 13.85 -0.19 4.55
CA PRO A 203 13.11 1.07 4.66
C PRO A 203 13.89 2.28 4.13
N ALA A 204 13.25 3.08 3.29
CA ALA A 204 13.82 4.28 2.70
C ALA A 204 13.51 5.54 3.54
N GLU A 205 14.27 5.80 4.61
CA GLU A 205 13.91 6.81 5.62
C GLU A 205 14.85 8.02 5.69
N GLN A 206 16.14 7.82 5.43
CA GLN A 206 17.13 8.89 5.37
C GLN A 206 18.10 8.73 4.20
N GLN A 207 18.57 9.86 3.68
CA GLN A 207 19.54 9.89 2.60
C GLN A 207 20.97 9.74 3.13
N VAL A 208 21.73 8.83 2.53
CA VAL A 208 23.14 8.58 2.84
C VAL A 208 23.93 8.63 1.54
N THR A 209 24.87 9.56 1.47
CA THR A 209 25.71 9.74 0.29
C THR A 209 26.75 8.63 0.17
N VAL A 210 26.85 8.06 -1.03
CA VAL A 210 27.89 7.09 -1.38
C VAL A 210 29.21 7.84 -1.55
N THR A 211 30.31 7.25 -1.07
CA THR A 211 31.65 7.83 -1.22
C THR A 211 32.46 7.07 -2.27
N SER A 212 33.45 7.75 -2.85
CA SER A 212 34.30 7.22 -3.92
C SER A 212 33.58 6.99 -5.25
N GLU A 213 32.39 7.59 -5.42
CA GLU A 213 31.56 7.51 -6.63
C GLU A 213 32.23 8.13 -7.87
N GLU A 214 33.25 8.98 -7.68
CA GLU A 214 34.02 9.62 -8.74
C GLU A 214 34.79 8.60 -9.61
N ALA A 215 35.23 7.49 -9.02
CA ALA A 215 35.89 6.40 -9.75
C ALA A 215 34.90 5.55 -10.59
N HIS A 216 33.60 5.66 -10.30
CA HIS A 216 32.56 4.81 -10.87
C HIS A 216 31.54 5.57 -11.72
N GLN A 217 31.91 6.77 -12.21
CA GLN A 217 31.03 7.60 -13.05
C GLN A 217 30.54 6.86 -14.31
N HIS A 218 31.35 5.97 -14.87
CA HIS A 218 30.94 5.17 -16.04
C HIS A 218 29.73 4.26 -15.76
N VAL A 219 29.67 3.64 -14.57
CA VAL A 219 28.52 2.84 -14.13
C VAL A 219 27.31 3.73 -13.93
N LEU A 220 27.47 4.85 -13.21
CA LEU A 220 26.39 5.79 -12.95
C LEU A 220 25.80 6.35 -14.25
N HIS A 221 26.63 6.72 -15.23
CA HIS A 221 26.18 7.20 -16.53
C HIS A 221 25.37 6.15 -17.30
N ARG A 222 25.80 4.89 -17.25
CA ARG A 222 25.08 3.78 -17.89
C ARG A 222 23.71 3.55 -17.26
N VAL A 223 23.63 3.52 -15.93
CA VAL A 223 22.38 3.31 -15.19
C VAL A 223 21.39 4.47 -15.40
N VAL A 224 21.91 5.70 -15.44
CA VAL A 224 21.13 6.92 -15.66
C VAL A 224 20.60 7.04 -17.09
N ASP A 225 21.37 6.57 -18.08
CA ASP A 225 21.04 6.63 -19.50
C ASP A 225 20.52 8.02 -19.93
N GLY A 226 21.25 9.07 -19.53
CA GLY A 226 20.91 10.47 -19.83
C GLY A 226 19.73 11.06 -19.04
N ARG A 227 19.05 10.29 -18.19
CA ARG A 227 17.90 10.74 -17.39
C ARG A 227 18.36 11.07 -15.97
N THR A 228 18.18 12.30 -15.49
CA THR A 228 18.40 12.62 -14.07
C THR A 228 17.31 13.56 -13.55
N PRO A 229 16.84 13.40 -12.29
CA PRO A 229 17.20 12.34 -11.35
C PRO A 229 16.61 10.97 -11.74
N VAL A 230 17.27 9.88 -11.36
CA VAL A 230 16.74 8.52 -11.51
C VAL A 230 16.74 7.82 -10.17
N HIS A 231 15.63 7.15 -9.89
CA HIS A 231 15.52 6.27 -8.74
C HIS A 231 15.77 4.83 -9.16
N VAL A 232 16.70 4.20 -8.45
CA VAL A 232 17.13 2.81 -8.67
C VAL A 232 17.14 2.07 -7.34
N ILE A 233 17.48 0.80 -7.38
CA ILE A 233 17.79 0.03 -6.18
C ILE A 233 19.27 -0.30 -6.21
N ALA A 234 19.91 -0.13 -5.08
CA ALA A 234 21.28 -0.56 -4.84
C ALA A 234 21.29 -1.81 -3.96
N GLU A 235 22.36 -2.57 -4.09
CA GLU A 235 22.72 -3.65 -3.17
C GLU A 235 23.86 -3.19 -2.27
N LEU A 236 23.75 -3.49 -0.98
CA LEU A 236 24.82 -3.33 -0.01
C LEU A 236 25.51 -4.67 0.19
N ARG A 237 26.84 -4.68 0.09
CA ARG A 237 27.65 -5.87 0.35
C ARG A 237 28.74 -5.55 1.37
N GLU A 238 29.05 -6.51 2.23
CA GLU A 238 30.20 -6.40 3.13
C GLU A 238 31.48 -6.11 2.32
N SER A 239 32.23 -5.12 2.79
CA SER A 239 33.51 -4.73 2.22
C SER A 239 34.42 -4.16 3.29
N ARG A 240 35.62 -3.74 2.88
CA ARG A 240 36.59 -3.04 3.72
C ARG A 240 36.99 -1.74 3.07
N ILE A 241 37.20 -0.72 3.89
CA ILE A 241 37.64 0.59 3.43
C ILE A 241 39.01 0.44 2.78
N THR A 242 39.13 0.85 1.53
CA THR A 242 40.35 0.69 0.74
C THR A 242 41.34 1.84 0.88
N ASN A 243 40.88 3.04 1.28
CA ASN A 243 41.68 4.26 1.32
C ASN A 243 41.35 5.14 2.53
N GLY A 244 42.34 5.89 3.03
CA GLY A 244 42.19 6.87 4.12
C GLY A 244 42.56 6.35 5.51
N THR A 245 42.23 7.13 6.56
CA THR A 245 42.63 6.85 7.96
C THR A 245 42.05 5.55 8.53
N HIS A 246 40.95 5.04 7.96
CA HIS A 246 40.25 3.83 8.41
C HIS A 246 40.46 2.65 7.46
N THR A 247 41.58 2.61 6.73
CA THR A 247 41.85 1.53 5.77
C THR A 247 41.86 0.16 6.46
N GLY A 248 41.16 -0.82 5.87
CA GLY A 248 41.03 -2.19 6.38
C GLY A 248 39.85 -2.43 7.32
N GLU A 249 39.22 -1.37 7.81
CA GLU A 249 38.01 -1.43 8.64
C GLU A 249 36.78 -1.85 7.82
N ARG A 250 35.79 -2.44 8.50
CA ARG A 250 34.56 -2.91 7.86
C ARG A 250 33.70 -1.75 7.37
N THR A 251 33.11 -1.93 6.19
CA THR A 251 32.12 -1.02 5.63
C THR A 251 31.17 -1.79 4.70
N LEU A 252 30.27 -1.06 4.03
CA LEU A 252 29.40 -1.58 2.99
C LEU A 252 29.80 -0.97 1.64
N GLU A 253 30.09 -1.84 0.68
CA GLU A 253 30.17 -1.49 -0.74
C GLU A 253 28.77 -1.37 -1.31
N VAL A 254 28.60 -0.44 -2.26
CA VAL A 254 27.34 -0.16 -2.92
C VAL A 254 27.44 -0.66 -4.35
N LEU A 255 26.48 -1.51 -4.74
CA LEU A 255 26.42 -2.07 -6.09
C LEU A 255 25.15 -1.62 -6.81
N LEU A 256 25.29 -1.22 -8.06
CA LEU A 256 24.21 -1.00 -9.01
C LEU A 256 24.36 -2.00 -10.15
N GLU A 257 23.30 -2.76 -10.45
CA GLU A 257 23.33 -3.81 -11.48
C GLU A 257 24.46 -4.85 -11.27
N GLY A 258 24.89 -5.05 -10.02
CA GLY A 258 25.99 -5.94 -9.66
C GLY A 258 27.40 -5.35 -9.82
N GLU A 259 27.52 -4.10 -10.27
CA GLU A 259 28.78 -3.37 -10.38
C GLU A 259 28.95 -2.37 -9.23
N SER A 260 30.16 -2.28 -8.68
CA SER A 260 30.49 -1.35 -7.60
C SER A 260 30.37 0.11 -8.08
N VAL A 261 29.73 0.94 -7.25
CA VAL A 261 29.62 2.39 -7.47
C VAL A 261 30.18 3.23 -6.33
N GLY A 262 30.90 2.59 -5.42
CA GLY A 262 31.51 3.20 -4.26
C GLY A 262 31.17 2.46 -2.97
N GLN A 263 31.35 3.14 -1.84
CA GLN A 263 31.19 2.55 -0.52
C GLN A 263 30.67 3.58 0.49
N LEU A 264 30.13 3.08 1.60
CA LEU A 264 29.83 3.92 2.75
C LEU A 264 31.14 4.33 3.46
N ASN A 265 31.15 5.53 4.04
CA ASN A 265 32.26 5.94 4.91
C ASN A 265 32.29 5.11 6.21
N TYR A 266 33.37 5.19 6.97
CA TYR A 266 33.55 4.41 8.20
C TYR A 266 32.38 4.52 9.21
N ALA A 267 31.94 5.74 9.51
CA ALA A 267 30.86 5.96 10.47
C ALA A 267 29.52 5.38 9.99
N MET A 268 29.23 5.49 8.69
CA MET A 268 28.02 4.93 8.09
C MET A 268 28.12 3.41 7.95
N GLY A 269 29.29 2.89 7.59
CA GLY A 269 29.58 1.45 7.55
C GLY A 269 29.26 0.81 8.89
N LEU A 270 29.81 1.34 10.00
CA LEU A 270 29.50 0.86 11.35
C LEU A 270 28.01 0.92 11.69
N ARG A 271 27.33 2.00 11.31
CA ARG A 271 25.90 2.19 11.63
C ARG A 271 25.00 1.16 10.93
N TYR A 272 25.27 0.87 9.67
CA TYR A 272 24.37 0.06 8.83
C TYR A 272 24.81 -1.38 8.65
N TYR A 273 26.01 -1.75 9.09
CA TYR A 273 26.55 -3.09 8.87
C TYR A 273 25.62 -4.19 9.41
N ASP A 274 25.22 -4.09 10.68
CA ASP A 274 24.38 -5.11 11.32
C ASP A 274 22.98 -5.16 10.68
N ILE A 275 22.41 -4.00 10.35
CA ILE A 275 21.11 -3.88 9.67
C ILE A 275 21.16 -4.56 8.29
N ALA A 276 22.20 -4.27 7.50
CA ALA A 276 22.38 -4.88 6.18
C ALA A 276 22.58 -6.40 6.28
N GLN A 277 23.34 -6.87 7.28
CA GLN A 277 23.54 -8.31 7.49
C GLN A 277 22.27 -9.02 7.93
N GLU A 278 21.51 -8.45 8.85
CA GLU A 278 20.20 -8.98 9.26
C GLU A 278 19.24 -9.06 8.08
N TRP A 279 19.17 -7.99 7.28
CA TRP A 279 18.32 -7.95 6.09
C TRP A 279 18.74 -8.98 5.05
N SER A 280 20.04 -9.11 4.81
CA SER A 280 20.62 -10.09 3.91
C SER A 280 20.34 -11.52 4.39
N ALA A 281 20.42 -11.79 5.69
CA ALA A 281 20.07 -13.09 6.26
C ALA A 281 18.59 -13.45 6.04
N TYR A 282 17.69 -12.46 6.11
CA TYR A 282 16.25 -12.69 5.92
C TYR A 282 15.83 -12.80 4.44
N THR A 283 16.42 -12.00 3.56
CA THR A 283 15.98 -11.83 2.16
C THR A 283 16.95 -12.40 1.13
N GLY A 284 18.12 -12.84 1.56
CA GLY A 284 19.25 -13.27 0.72
C GLY A 284 20.13 -12.12 0.23
N ARG A 285 19.66 -10.86 0.22
CA ARG A 285 20.39 -9.69 -0.27
C ARG A 285 20.01 -8.41 0.47
N ALA A 286 20.97 -7.56 0.82
CA ALA A 286 20.68 -6.26 1.43
C ALA A 286 20.38 -5.20 0.35
N LEU A 287 19.12 -5.12 -0.09
CA LEU A 287 18.68 -4.15 -1.11
C LEU A 287 18.15 -2.87 -0.48
N CYS A 288 18.47 -1.71 -1.05
CA CYS A 288 17.92 -0.41 -0.66
C CYS A 288 17.59 0.45 -1.88
N GLU A 289 16.71 1.44 -1.71
CA GLU A 289 16.51 2.44 -2.76
C GLU A 289 17.70 3.40 -2.83
N ALA A 290 17.96 3.92 -4.03
CA ALA A 290 18.97 4.94 -4.26
C ALA A 290 18.47 5.96 -5.28
N VAL A 291 18.95 7.20 -5.13
CA VAL A 291 18.65 8.31 -6.04
C VAL A 291 19.95 8.79 -6.65
N ILE A 292 20.03 8.71 -7.97
CA ILE A 292 21.15 9.24 -8.74
C ILE A 292 20.78 10.63 -9.24
N THR A 293 21.61 11.61 -8.91
CA THR A 293 21.41 13.02 -9.27
C THR A 293 22.65 13.58 -9.95
N ASN A 294 22.45 14.45 -10.95
CA ASN A 294 23.55 15.21 -11.53
C ASN A 294 23.84 16.45 -10.67
N LYS A 295 25.06 16.57 -10.15
CA LYS A 295 25.54 17.71 -9.36
C LYS A 295 26.39 18.68 -10.19
N GLY A 296 26.05 18.82 -11.46
CA GLY A 296 26.71 19.74 -12.40
C GLY A 296 28.16 19.34 -12.61
N THR A 297 29.08 20.20 -12.19
CA THR A 297 30.53 20.00 -12.38
C THR A 297 31.12 18.86 -11.55
N ARG A 298 30.40 18.36 -10.54
CA ARG A 298 30.83 17.22 -9.71
C ARG A 298 30.45 15.86 -10.30
N GLY A 299 29.74 15.83 -11.42
CA GLY A 299 29.26 14.60 -12.03
C GLY A 299 28.00 14.04 -11.36
N LEU A 300 27.79 12.74 -11.53
CA LEU A 300 26.67 12.01 -10.96
C LEU A 300 26.99 11.59 -9.52
N GLN A 301 25.99 11.74 -8.66
CA GLN A 301 26.06 11.37 -7.25
C GLN A 301 24.94 10.40 -6.90
N ALA A 302 25.29 9.31 -6.24
CA ALA A 302 24.36 8.33 -5.70
C ALA A 302 24.09 8.60 -4.21
N ASN A 303 22.82 8.73 -3.86
CA ASN A 303 22.38 8.81 -2.46
C ASN A 303 21.48 7.62 -2.16
N LEU A 304 21.87 6.80 -1.18
CA LEU A 304 21.07 5.67 -0.71
C LEU A 304 19.96 6.15 0.23
N LEU A 305 18.85 5.45 0.21
CA LEU A 305 17.76 5.62 1.16
C LEU A 305 17.80 4.45 2.14
N LEU A 306 18.26 4.73 3.35
CA LEU A 306 18.48 3.74 4.40
C LEU A 306 17.55 3.97 5.60
N PRO A 307 17.38 2.96 6.48
CA PRO A 307 16.61 3.10 7.71
C PRO A 307 17.21 4.14 8.64
N ARG A 308 16.43 4.66 9.60
CA ARG A 308 16.93 5.55 10.65
C ARG A 308 17.86 4.84 11.64
#